data_AF-A0A094LN03-F1
#
_entry.id   AF-A0A094LN03-F1
#
_cell.length_a   1.000
_cell.length_b   1.000
_cell.length_c   1.000
_cell.angle_alpha   90.00
_cell.angle_beta   90.00
_cell.angle_gamma   90.00
#
_symmetry.space_group_name_H-M   'P 1'
#
loop_
_entity.id
_entity.type
_entity.pdbx_description
1 polymer ?
#
loop_
_entity_poly.entity_id
_entity_poly.type
_entity_poly.pdbx_seq_one_letter_code
_entity_poly.pdbx_strand_id
1 'polypeptide(L)' 'MKTLALTIPQEAPVCMDTLFDYVRTWHSNSYVYELGQLEIKVEKEIIQSELMIFREHFPWLNTNIIN' A
#
# COMPACT_ATOMS: atom_id res chain seq x y z
N MET A 1 0.61 -14.78 -5.37
CA MET A 1 -0.04 -13.46 -5.25
C MET A 1 -1.08 -13.40 -4.14
N LYS A 2 -1.06 -12.28 -3.41
CA LYS A 2 -2.02 -11.80 -2.41
C LYS A 2 -2.30 -10.32 -2.66
N THR A 3 -3.39 -9.81 -2.14
CA THR A 3 -3.72 -8.39 -2.26
C THR A 3 -3.44 -7.68 -0.94
N LEU A 4 -2.63 -6.62 -0.95
CA LEU A 4 -2.52 -5.71 0.17
C LEU A 4 -3.44 -4.51 -0.07
N ALA A 5 -4.33 -4.27 0.88
CA ALA A 5 -5.14 -3.08 0.99
C ALA A 5 -4.39 -2.06 1.84
N LEU A 6 -3.97 -0.96 1.21
CA LEU A 6 -3.32 0.17 1.85
C LEU A 6 -4.36 1.29 2.02
N THR A 7 -4.94 1.41 3.21
CA THR A 7 -5.90 2.48 3.50
C THR A 7 -5.15 3.75 3.83
N ILE A 8 -5.41 4.79 3.04
CA ILE A 8 -4.82 6.12 3.20
C ILE A 8 -5.71 6.93 4.15
N PRO A 9 -5.17 7.46 5.26
CA PRO A 9 -5.95 8.30 6.18
C PRO A 9 -6.35 9.61 5.50
N GLN A 10 -7.45 10.23 5.96
CA GLN A 10 -7.95 11.50 5.39
C GLN A 10 -6.93 12.64 5.52
N GLU A 11 -6.15 12.64 6.60
CA GLU A 11 -5.02 13.56 6.81
C GLU A 11 -3.73 12.97 6.25
N ALA A 12 -3.73 12.66 4.95
CA ALA A 12 -2.58 12.07 4.31
C ALA A 12 -1.41 13.07 4.25
N PRO A 13 -0.17 12.67 4.60
CA PRO A 13 0.97 13.58 4.63
C PRO A 13 1.51 13.90 3.23
N VAL A 14 2.43 14.87 3.15
CA VAL A 14 3.05 15.34 1.90
C VAL A 14 3.77 14.22 1.14
N CYS A 15 4.19 13.14 1.80
CA CYS A 15 4.88 12.01 1.15
C CYS A 15 3.97 11.01 0.41
N MET A 16 2.69 11.35 0.21
CA MET A 16 1.75 10.56 -0.60
C MET A 16 2.26 10.28 -2.02
N ASP A 17 2.92 11.23 -2.65
CA ASP A 17 3.49 11.04 -3.99
C ASP A 17 4.58 9.97 -3.99
N THR A 18 5.43 9.93 -2.96
CA THR A 18 6.46 8.89 -2.79
C THR A 18 5.84 7.50 -2.63
N LEU A 19 4.73 7.38 -1.91
CA LEU A 19 3.99 6.12 -1.80
C LEU A 19 3.48 5.65 -3.17
N PHE A 20 2.81 6.54 -3.90
CA PHE A 20 2.27 6.20 -5.22
C PHE A 20 3.38 5.87 -6.23
N ASP A 21 4.51 6.57 -6.18
CA ASP A 21 5.65 6.26 -7.04
C ASP A 21 6.26 4.90 -6.72
N TYR A 22 6.46 4.59 -5.43
CA TYR A 22 6.93 3.27 -5.01
C TYR A 22 5.97 2.17 -5.49
N VAL A 23 4.68 2.31 -5.20
CA VAL A 23 3.67 1.30 -5.56
C VAL A 23 3.58 1.11 -7.07
N ARG A 24 3.56 2.19 -7.86
CA ARG A 24 3.47 2.11 -9.32
C ARG A 24 4.72 1.52 -9.97
N THR A 25 5.88 1.67 -9.33
CA THR A 25 7.15 1.14 -9.84
C THR A 25 7.24 -0.37 -9.66
N TRP A 26 6.79 -0.88 -8.50
CA TRP A 26 7.05 -2.26 -8.10
C TRP A 26 5.83 -3.18 -8.17
N HIS A 27 4.61 -2.63 -8.11
CA HIS A 27 3.39 -3.41 -7.94
C HIS A 27 2.30 -3.07 -8.95
N SER A 28 1.58 -4.10 -9.39
CA SER A 28 0.27 -3.89 -10.00
C SER A 28 -0.69 -3.37 -8.95
N ASN A 29 -1.37 -2.26 -9.23
CA ASN A 29 -2.18 -1.55 -8.26
C ASN A 29 -3.48 -1.00 -8.86
N SER A 30 -4.47 -0.81 -7.99
CA SER A 30 -5.74 -0.16 -8.30
C SER A 30 -6.21 0.68 -7.12
N TYR A 31 -6.71 1.87 -7.40
CA TYR A 31 -7.23 2.77 -6.37
C TYR A 31 -8.76 2.65 -6.26
N VAL A 32 -9.25 2.34 -5.06
CA VAL A 32 -10.67 2.26 -4.72
C VAL A 32 -11.07 3.58 -4.04
N TYR A 33 -11.57 4.52 -4.84
CA TYR A 33 -11.92 5.88 -4.40
C TYR A 33 -12.92 5.91 -3.25
N GLU A 34 -13.92 5.02 -3.27
CA GLU A 34 -14.98 4.94 -2.26
C GLU A 34 -14.45 4.61 -0.86
N LEU A 35 -13.31 3.91 -0.77
CA LEU A 35 -12.71 3.44 0.47
C LEU A 35 -11.42 4.19 0.83
N GLY A 36 -10.95 5.11 -0.02
CA GLY A 36 -9.63 5.75 0.15
C GLY A 36 -8.50 4.72 0.21
N GLN A 37 -8.61 3.65 -0.60
CA GLN A 37 -7.77 2.46 -0.47
C GLN A 37 -6.98 2.20 -1.76
N LEU A 38 -5.68 1.99 -1.62
CA LEU A 38 -4.81 1.53 -2.68
C LEU A 38 -4.61 0.01 -2.53
N GLU A 39 -5.13 -0.75 -3.49
CA GLU A 39 -4.95 -2.20 -3.52
C GLU A 39 -3.77 -2.56 -4.40
N ILE A 40 -2.83 -3.34 -3.86
CA ILE A 40 -1.63 -3.77 -4.57
C ILE A 40 -1.53 -5.28 -4.59
N LYS A 41 -1.04 -5.84 -5.69
CA LYS A 41 -0.80 -7.29 -5.82
C LYS A 41 0.65 -7.60 -5.48
N VAL A 42 0.85 -8.47 -4.48
CA VAL A 42 2.16 -8.81 -3.92
C VAL A 42 2.36 -10.33 -3.92
N GLU A 43 3.56 -10.80 -4.21
CA GLU A 43 3.87 -12.22 -4.12
C GLU A 43 3.96 -12.69 -2.67
N LYS A 44 3.59 -13.94 -2.41
CA LYS A 44 3.47 -14.46 -1.03
C LYS A 44 4.82 -14.49 -0.32
N GLU A 45 5.88 -14.69 -1.10
CA GLU A 45 7.26 -14.78 -0.68
C GLU A 45 7.81 -13.44 -0.18
N ILE A 46 7.29 -12.32 -0.68
CA ILE A 46 7.77 -10.97 -0.34
C ILE A 46 6.78 -10.16 0.51
N ILE A 47 5.59 -10.71 0.81
CA ILE A 47 4.53 -9.97 1.49
C ILE A 47 4.96 -9.41 2.85
N GLN A 48 5.78 -10.14 3.60
CA GLN A 48 6.29 -9.67 4.90
C GLN A 48 7.30 -8.53 4.73
N SER A 49 8.12 -8.58 3.68
CA SER A 49 9.06 -7.51 3.34
C SER A 49 8.32 -6.23 2.96
N GLU A 50 7.27 -6.32 2.13
CA GLU A 50 6.43 -5.16 1.78
C GLU A 50 5.75 -4.56 3.01
N LEU A 51 5.17 -5.39 3.88
CA LEU A 51 4.57 -4.91 5.13
C LEU A 51 5.58 -4.19 6.03
N MET A 52 6.83 -4.66 6.08
CA MET A 52 7.92 -4.01 6.80
C MET A 52 8.25 -2.65 6.18
N ILE A 53 8.42 -2.58 4.85
CA ILE A 53 8.69 -1.32 4.13
C ILE A 53 7.59 -0.30 4.39
N PHE A 54 6.31 -0.69 4.27
CA PHE A 54 5.20 0.21 4.54
C PHE A 54 5.18 0.69 5.99
N ARG A 55 5.43 -0.20 6.96
CA ARG A 55 5.49 0.19 8.37
C ARG A 55 6.63 1.16 8.68
N GLU A 56 7.80 0.98 8.07
CA GLU A 56 8.98 1.81 8.35
C GLU A 56 8.91 3.18 7.65
N HIS A 57 8.49 3.21 6.38
CA HIS A 57 8.54 4.42 5.57
C HIS A 57 7.20 5.17 5.48
N PHE A 58 6.10 4.46 5.69
CA PHE A 58 4.74 5.00 5.61
C PHE A 58 3.91 4.59 6.85
N PRO A 59 4.37 4.87 8.08
CA PRO A 59 3.75 4.38 9.32
C PRO A 59 2.30 4.84 9.55
N TRP A 60 1.86 5.85 8.80
CA TRP A 60 0.51 6.39 8.80
C TRP A 60 -0.48 5.58 7.93
N LEU A 61 0.01 4.63 7.12
CA LEU A 61 -0.84 3.72 6.37
C LEU A 61 -1.39 2.62 7.26
N ASN A 62 -2.66 2.28 7.05
CA ASN A 62 -3.21 1.03 7.55
C ASN A 62 -3.09 -0.03 6.45
N THR A 63 -2.37 -1.12 6.74
CA THR A 63 -2.13 -2.20 5.79
C THR A 63 -2.92 -3.44 6.18
N ASN A 64 -3.77 -3.96 5.30
CA ASN A 64 -4.52 -5.19 5.50
C ASN A 64 -4.26 -6.18 4.35
N ILE A 65 -4.15 -7.47 4.65
CA ILE A 65 -4.10 -8.50 3.62
C ILE A 65 -5.52 -8.91 3.28
N ILE A 66 -5.93 -8.69 2.04
CA ILE A 66 -7.21 -9.17 1.49
C ILE A 66 -6.94 -10.21 0.39
N ASN A 67 -7.93 -11.06 0.12
CA ASN A 67 -7.72 -12.34 -0.56
C ASN A 67 -7.05 -12.23 -1.94
#